data_AF-A0A101SK44-F1
#
_entry.id   AF-A0A101SK44-F1
#
_cell.length_a   1.000
_cell.length_b   1.000
_cell.length_c   1.000
_cell.angle_alpha   90.00
_cell.angle_beta   90.00
_cell.angle_gamma   90.00
#
_symmetry.space_group_name_H-M   'P 1'
#
loop_
_entity.id
_entity.type
_entity.pdbx_description
1 polymer ?
#
loop_
_entity_poly.entity_id
_entity_poly.type
_entity_poly.pdbx_seq_one_letter_code
_entity_poly.pdbx_strand_id
1 'polypeptide(L)'
;MVGSSSTGKTRACWEAVRPLAAHGWRLWHPYDPTRAEAALADLGRVAPRTVVWLNKAQHYLGNQQTGERIAAALHTLLAHTDRGPVLILGTLWPEYTDLCTALPSTEKPDPYGRVRELLTGRTLTVPDAFDEEALRAAVLLAQNADRFPADALTRARAHGRITQDLAGAPALMRRYDYGIPPVKALLETAMDARRLGVGLHLPQAFLTDAAVPLPASWEAVPGVRALRGSRPGPQHSSDLPQWCGRGTQDVASDGVIAR
;
A
#
# COMPACT_ATOMS: atom_id res chain seq x y z
N MET A 1 -1.91 -11.62 -7.72
CA MET A 1 -2.07 -10.39 -8.52
C MET A 1 -0.72 -9.75 -8.77
N VAL A 2 -0.48 -9.32 -10.00
CA VAL A 2 0.80 -8.78 -10.49
C VAL A 2 0.56 -7.35 -10.97
N GLY A 3 1.46 -6.41 -10.67
CA GLY A 3 1.34 -5.03 -11.13
C GLY A 3 2.33 -4.12 -10.41
N SER A 4 2.60 -2.95 -10.98
CA SER A 4 3.62 -2.03 -10.48
C SER A 4 3.30 -1.45 -9.09
N SER A 5 4.17 -0.61 -8.54
CA SER A 5 3.94 -0.02 -7.23
C SER A 5 2.62 0.78 -7.18
N SER A 6 1.89 0.66 -6.07
CA SER A 6 0.69 1.43 -5.78
C SER A 6 -0.49 1.29 -6.77
N THR A 7 -0.53 0.25 -7.62
CA THR A 7 -1.69 -0.02 -8.51
C THR A 7 -2.97 -0.49 -7.81
N GLY A 8 -3.01 -0.45 -6.48
CA GLY A 8 -4.19 -0.89 -5.72
C GLY A 8 -4.30 -2.39 -5.47
N LYS A 9 -3.30 -3.21 -5.83
CA LYS A 9 -3.31 -4.68 -5.59
C LYS A 9 -3.77 -5.06 -4.18
N THR A 10 -3.12 -4.52 -3.14
CA THR A 10 -3.45 -4.89 -1.75
C THR A 10 -4.89 -4.52 -1.40
N ARG A 11 -5.41 -3.38 -1.90
CA ARG A 11 -6.80 -2.97 -1.69
C ARG A 11 -7.79 -3.86 -2.45
N ALA A 12 -7.49 -4.22 -3.70
CA ALA A 12 -8.31 -5.14 -4.48
C ALA A 12 -8.39 -6.53 -3.82
N CYS A 13 -7.27 -7.06 -3.32
CA CYS A 13 -7.26 -8.29 -2.53
C CYS A 13 -8.14 -8.16 -1.29
N TRP A 14 -8.00 -7.05 -0.54
CA TRP A 14 -8.79 -6.81 0.66
C TRP A 14 -10.29 -6.87 0.37
N GLU A 15 -10.76 -6.16 -0.65
CA GLU A 15 -12.18 -6.15 -1.00
C GLU A 15 -12.67 -7.52 -1.49
N ALA A 16 -11.82 -8.31 -2.14
CA ALA A 16 -12.18 -9.67 -2.56
C ALA A 16 -12.29 -10.65 -1.39
N VAL A 17 -11.46 -10.51 -0.34
CA VAL A 17 -11.46 -11.45 0.80
C VAL A 17 -12.42 -11.06 1.92
N ARG A 18 -12.72 -9.77 2.06
CA ARG A 18 -13.57 -9.25 3.15
C ARG A 18 -14.93 -9.99 3.27
N PRO A 19 -15.66 -10.31 2.18
CA PRO A 19 -16.92 -11.05 2.28
C PRO A 19 -16.77 -12.48 2.80
N LEU A 20 -15.58 -13.09 2.69
CA LEU A 20 -15.34 -14.46 3.15
C LEU A 20 -15.40 -14.58 4.68
N ALA A 21 -15.16 -13.49 5.41
CA ALA A 21 -15.27 -13.47 6.87
C ALA A 21 -16.68 -13.87 7.35
N ALA A 22 -17.73 -13.43 6.63
CA ALA A 22 -19.12 -13.82 6.92
C ALA A 22 -19.37 -15.33 6.72
N HIS A 23 -18.49 -16.01 5.98
CA HIS A 23 -18.56 -17.44 5.69
C HIS A 23 -17.60 -18.25 6.58
N GLY A 24 -17.10 -17.64 7.67
CA GLY A 24 -16.22 -18.30 8.64
C GLY A 24 -14.79 -18.50 8.15
N TRP A 25 -14.36 -17.77 7.12
CA TRP A 25 -12.96 -17.78 6.70
C TRP A 25 -12.09 -16.92 7.62
N ARG A 26 -10.89 -17.42 7.90
CA ARG A 26 -9.85 -16.70 8.63
C ARG A 26 -8.84 -16.11 7.68
N LEU A 27 -8.26 -14.97 8.06
CA LEU A 27 -7.14 -14.36 7.35
C LEU A 27 -5.86 -14.66 8.10
N TRP A 28 -4.91 -15.31 7.45
CA TRP A 28 -3.56 -15.48 7.96
C TRP A 28 -2.59 -14.66 7.11
N HIS A 29 -1.88 -13.75 7.76
CA HIS A 29 -0.84 -12.92 7.16
C HIS A 29 0.41 -12.99 8.04
N PRO A 30 1.52 -13.56 7.56
CA PRO A 30 2.77 -13.58 8.33
C PRO A 30 3.26 -12.14 8.56
N TYR A 31 3.39 -11.75 9.82
CA TYR A 31 3.93 -10.46 10.26
C TYR A 31 5.26 -10.70 11.00
N ASP A 32 6.21 -9.76 10.91
CA ASP A 32 7.50 -9.70 11.63
C ASP A 32 8.77 -10.29 10.91
N PRO A 33 10.02 -10.02 11.38
CA PRO A 33 11.12 -9.49 10.57
C PRO A 33 11.88 -10.55 9.75
N THR A 34 11.62 -11.84 9.98
CA THR A 34 12.13 -12.99 9.22
C THR A 34 11.03 -13.56 8.35
N ARG A 35 10.56 -12.73 7.41
CA ARG A 35 9.31 -12.92 6.65
C ARG A 35 9.16 -14.31 6.04
N ALA A 36 10.23 -14.90 5.54
CA ALA A 36 10.16 -16.14 4.77
C ALA A 36 10.25 -17.39 5.67
N GLU A 37 11.20 -17.44 6.60
CA GLU A 37 11.41 -18.58 7.48
C GLU A 37 10.28 -18.75 8.51
N ALA A 38 9.80 -17.65 9.09
CA ALA A 38 8.66 -17.70 10.01
C ALA A 38 7.38 -18.12 9.29
N ALA A 39 7.15 -17.60 8.09
CA ALA A 39 6.03 -18.05 7.26
C ALA A 39 6.11 -19.54 6.95
N LEU A 40 7.30 -20.06 6.61
CA LEU A 40 7.50 -21.49 6.34
C LEU A 40 7.14 -22.37 7.55
N ALA A 41 7.54 -21.97 8.75
CA ALA A 41 7.24 -22.71 9.98
C ALA A 41 5.72 -22.78 10.27
N ASP A 42 5.00 -21.71 9.99
CA ASP A 42 3.57 -21.59 10.29
C ASP A 42 2.65 -22.12 9.19
N LEU A 43 3.13 -22.27 7.95
CA LEU A 43 2.35 -22.84 6.85
C LEU A 43 1.83 -24.26 7.17
N GLY A 44 2.60 -25.03 7.94
CA GLY A 44 2.19 -26.35 8.43
C GLY A 44 1.03 -26.33 9.43
N ARG A 45 0.69 -25.16 9.99
CA ARG A 45 -0.40 -24.98 10.97
C ARG A 45 -1.66 -24.40 10.36
N VAL A 46 -1.62 -24.04 9.07
CA VAL A 46 -2.79 -23.51 8.38
C VAL A 46 -3.91 -24.54 8.39
N ALA A 47 -5.04 -24.13 8.95
CA ALA A 47 -6.23 -24.95 9.08
C ALA A 47 -7.25 -24.61 7.96
N PRO A 48 -8.26 -25.48 7.74
CA PRO A 48 -9.31 -25.22 6.76
C PRO A 48 -9.97 -23.85 6.91
N ARG A 49 -10.51 -23.35 5.78
CA ARG A 49 -11.14 -22.03 5.61
C ARG A 49 -10.20 -20.90 6.01
N THR A 50 -8.97 -20.95 5.52
CA THR A 50 -7.97 -19.91 5.76
C THR A 50 -7.53 -19.30 4.44
N VAL A 51 -7.51 -17.97 4.41
CA VAL A 51 -6.87 -17.17 3.37
C VAL A 51 -5.43 -16.91 3.80
N VAL A 52 -4.49 -17.50 3.09
CA VAL A 52 -3.05 -17.25 3.23
C VAL A 52 -2.69 -16.02 2.40
N TRP A 53 -2.39 -14.90 3.05
CA TRP A 53 -2.06 -13.65 2.38
C TRP A 53 -0.56 -13.38 2.38
N LEU A 54 0.06 -13.58 1.21
CA LEU A 54 1.45 -13.26 0.93
C LEU A 54 1.57 -11.86 0.29
N ASN A 55 1.44 -10.81 1.11
CA ASN A 55 1.53 -9.44 0.62
C ASN A 55 2.98 -9.11 0.23
N LYS A 56 3.20 -8.60 -0.99
CA LYS A 56 4.52 -8.44 -1.59
C LYS A 56 5.28 -9.78 -1.57
N ALA A 57 4.68 -10.79 -2.20
CA ALA A 57 5.14 -12.16 -2.27
C ALA A 57 6.60 -12.31 -2.73
N GLN A 58 7.18 -11.32 -3.42
CA GLN A 58 8.62 -11.27 -3.70
C GLN A 58 9.51 -11.35 -2.44
N HIS A 59 9.04 -10.91 -1.28
CA HIS A 59 9.78 -11.03 -0.01
C HIS A 59 9.79 -12.45 0.56
N TYR A 60 8.91 -13.32 0.07
CA TYR A 60 8.80 -14.72 0.50
C TYR A 60 9.41 -15.64 -0.56
N LEU A 61 9.06 -15.39 -1.83
CA LEU A 61 9.41 -16.24 -2.97
C LEU A 61 10.71 -15.82 -3.68
N GLY A 62 11.23 -14.62 -3.41
CA GLY A 62 12.37 -14.08 -4.15
C GLY A 62 13.74 -14.63 -3.72
N ASN A 63 13.85 -15.24 -2.54
CA ASN A 63 15.07 -15.97 -2.15
C ASN A 63 15.03 -17.37 -2.77
N GLN A 64 16.08 -17.78 -3.47
CA GLN A 64 16.11 -19.09 -4.16
C GLN A 64 15.94 -20.28 -3.21
N GLN A 65 16.52 -20.23 -2.01
CA GLN A 65 16.45 -21.35 -1.08
C GLN A 65 15.15 -21.34 -0.26
N THR A 66 14.83 -20.20 0.39
CA THR A 66 13.64 -20.10 1.23
C THR A 66 12.36 -20.02 0.40
N GLY A 67 12.40 -19.36 -0.76
CA GLY A 67 11.27 -19.22 -1.67
C GLY A 67 10.82 -20.54 -2.29
N GLU A 68 11.76 -21.39 -2.72
CA GLU A 68 11.45 -22.74 -3.21
C GLU A 68 10.83 -23.61 -2.11
N ARG A 69 11.34 -23.50 -0.87
CA ARG A 69 10.76 -24.21 0.29
C ARG A 69 9.35 -23.73 0.61
N ILE A 70 9.09 -22.43 0.57
CA ILE A 70 7.75 -21.86 0.75
C ILE A 70 6.82 -22.33 -0.38
N ALA A 71 7.26 -22.26 -1.63
CA ALA A 71 6.47 -22.71 -2.76
C ALA A 71 6.12 -24.20 -2.65
N ALA A 72 7.07 -25.05 -2.25
CA ALA A 72 6.83 -26.46 -1.98
C ALA A 72 5.79 -26.65 -0.87
N ALA A 73 5.90 -25.93 0.26
CA ALA A 73 4.94 -26.00 1.35
C ALA A 73 3.52 -25.55 0.94
N LEU A 74 3.42 -24.52 0.10
CA LEU A 74 2.14 -24.05 -0.46
C LEU A 74 1.53 -25.09 -1.41
N HIS A 75 2.34 -25.72 -2.27
CA HIS A 75 1.89 -26.83 -3.12
C HIS A 75 1.37 -28.00 -2.29
N THR A 76 2.10 -28.38 -1.22
CA THR A 76 1.66 -29.40 -0.27
C THR A 76 0.31 -29.01 0.33
N LEU A 77 0.16 -27.77 0.80
CA LEU A 77 -1.09 -27.29 1.40
C LEU A 77 -2.28 -27.34 0.42
N LEU A 78 -2.05 -27.00 -0.85
CA LEU A 78 -3.08 -27.07 -1.89
C LEU A 78 -3.43 -28.52 -2.31
N ALA A 79 -2.48 -29.44 -2.24
CA ALA A 79 -2.68 -30.83 -2.62
C ALA A 79 -3.42 -31.66 -1.55
N HIS A 80 -3.33 -31.27 -0.26
CA HIS A 80 -3.96 -32.00 0.84
C HIS A 80 -5.43 -31.60 1.01
N THR A 81 -6.35 -32.42 0.47
CA THR A 81 -7.79 -32.18 0.55
C THR A 81 -8.33 -32.13 1.98
N ASP A 82 -7.73 -32.87 2.91
CA ASP A 82 -8.13 -32.91 4.33
C ASP A 82 -7.89 -31.57 5.06
N ARG A 83 -7.06 -30.71 4.47
CA ARG A 83 -6.69 -29.40 4.99
C ARG A 83 -7.45 -28.27 4.27
N GLY A 84 -8.23 -28.63 3.25
CA GLY A 84 -9.05 -27.72 2.47
C GLY A 84 -10.40 -27.39 3.11
N PRO A 85 -11.07 -26.31 2.67
CA PRO A 85 -10.64 -25.40 1.60
C PRO A 85 -9.63 -24.35 2.09
N VAL A 86 -8.60 -24.04 1.29
CA VAL A 86 -7.62 -22.98 1.55
C VAL A 86 -7.53 -22.07 0.33
N LEU A 87 -7.36 -20.77 0.54
CA LEU A 87 -7.16 -19.78 -0.51
C LEU A 87 -5.80 -19.12 -0.32
N ILE A 88 -4.95 -19.10 -1.34
CA ILE A 88 -3.67 -18.39 -1.30
C ILE A 88 -3.77 -17.14 -2.16
N LEU A 89 -3.48 -15.99 -1.59
CA LEU A 89 -3.48 -14.70 -2.28
C LEU A 89 -2.13 -14.01 -2.10
N GLY A 90 -1.46 -13.77 -3.23
CA GLY A 90 -0.20 -13.05 -3.28
C GLY A 90 -0.30 -11.78 -4.10
N THR A 91 0.46 -10.76 -3.71
CA THR A 91 0.72 -9.59 -4.55
C THR A 91 2.18 -9.59 -4.97
N LEU A 92 2.46 -9.48 -6.27
CA LEU A 92 3.82 -9.47 -6.83
C LEU A 92 4.01 -8.24 -7.71
N TRP A 93 5.28 -7.88 -7.92
CA TRP A 93 5.67 -6.97 -8.99
C TRP A 93 5.91 -7.74 -10.29
N PRO A 94 5.73 -7.09 -11.46
CA PRO A 94 5.92 -7.74 -12.76
C PRO A 94 7.33 -8.33 -12.92
N GLU A 95 8.36 -7.60 -12.53
CA GLU A 95 9.77 -8.00 -12.74
C GLU A 95 10.11 -9.29 -11.99
N TYR A 96 9.51 -9.50 -10.81
CA TYR A 96 9.66 -10.74 -10.05
C TYR A 96 8.87 -11.89 -10.65
N THR A 97 7.73 -11.60 -11.27
CA THR A 97 6.96 -12.63 -12.00
C THR A 97 7.76 -13.10 -13.21
N ASP A 98 8.31 -12.17 -13.99
CA ASP A 98 9.16 -12.48 -15.15
C ASP A 98 10.39 -13.27 -14.73
N LEU A 99 11.09 -12.85 -13.66
CA LEU A 99 12.24 -13.56 -13.11
C LEU A 99 11.91 -15.01 -12.71
N CYS A 100 10.80 -15.22 -11.98
CA CYS A 100 10.44 -16.55 -11.49
C CYS A 100 9.86 -17.45 -12.59
N THR A 101 9.27 -16.86 -13.63
CA THR A 101 8.65 -17.61 -14.74
C THR A 101 9.57 -17.82 -15.93
N ALA A 102 10.72 -17.14 -15.99
CA ALA A 102 11.73 -17.35 -17.00
C ALA A 102 12.16 -18.83 -17.06
N LEU A 103 12.23 -19.37 -18.28
CA LEU A 103 12.68 -20.73 -18.51
C LEU A 103 14.18 -20.85 -18.16
N PRO A 104 14.60 -21.90 -17.42
CA PRO A 104 15.98 -22.08 -17.04
C PRO A 104 16.78 -22.55 -18.26
N SER A 105 18.06 -22.16 -18.32
CA SER A 105 18.99 -22.76 -19.28
C SER A 105 19.18 -24.24 -18.96
N THR A 106 19.27 -25.10 -19.98
CA THR A 106 19.50 -26.55 -19.83
C THR A 106 20.80 -26.91 -19.08
N GLU A 107 21.74 -25.97 -18.99
CA GLU A 107 23.06 -26.18 -18.36
C GLU A 107 23.10 -25.85 -16.86
N LYS A 108 22.06 -25.23 -16.29
CA LYS A 108 22.05 -24.82 -14.87
C LYS A 108 20.80 -25.33 -14.15
N PRO A 109 20.92 -25.68 -12.86
CA PRO A 109 19.76 -26.01 -12.04
C PRO A 109 18.75 -24.88 -12.06
N ASP A 110 17.46 -25.23 -12.12
CA ASP A 110 16.38 -24.26 -12.10
C ASP A 110 16.23 -23.63 -10.69
N PRO A 111 16.56 -22.34 -10.51
CA PRO A 111 16.52 -21.73 -9.19
C PRO A 111 15.10 -21.41 -8.70
N TYR A 112 14.10 -21.45 -9.59
CA TYR A 112 12.71 -21.06 -9.30
C TYR A 112 11.69 -22.12 -9.74
N GLY A 113 12.07 -23.40 -9.79
CA GLY A 113 11.21 -24.46 -10.32
C GLY A 113 9.84 -24.56 -9.63
N ARG A 114 9.81 -24.65 -8.29
CA ARG A 114 8.56 -24.73 -7.51
C ARG A 114 7.80 -23.42 -7.52
N VAL A 115 8.50 -22.29 -7.46
CA VAL A 115 7.87 -20.97 -7.56
C VAL A 115 7.21 -20.80 -8.92
N ARG A 116 7.86 -21.22 -10.01
CA ARG A 116 7.29 -21.20 -11.37
C ARG A 116 6.03 -22.04 -11.46
N GLU A 117 6.06 -23.27 -10.96
CA GLU A 117 4.88 -24.15 -10.91
C GLU A 117 3.72 -23.54 -10.11
N LEU A 118 4.03 -22.77 -9.06
CA LEU A 118 3.02 -22.10 -8.24
C LEU A 118 2.35 -20.95 -8.99
N LEU A 119 3.13 -20.14 -9.71
CA LEU A 119 2.67 -18.93 -10.38
C LEU A 119 2.06 -19.18 -11.77
N THR A 120 2.54 -20.17 -12.51
CA THR A 120 2.14 -20.43 -13.91
C THR A 120 0.63 -20.65 -14.02
N GLY A 121 -0.03 -19.84 -14.85
CA GLY A 121 -1.48 -19.90 -15.07
C GLY A 121 -2.34 -19.39 -13.89
N ARG A 122 -1.73 -18.83 -12.84
CA ARG A 122 -2.42 -18.37 -11.62
C ARG A 122 -2.16 -16.88 -11.31
N THR A 123 -1.75 -16.11 -12.29
CA THR A 123 -1.49 -14.67 -12.18
C THR A 123 -2.66 -13.85 -12.75
N LEU A 124 -2.96 -12.74 -12.08
CA LEU A 124 -3.92 -11.74 -12.52
C LEU A 124 -3.20 -10.41 -12.58
N THR A 125 -3.07 -9.83 -13.78
CA THR A 125 -2.40 -8.55 -14.00
C THR A 125 -3.33 -7.40 -13.65
N VAL A 126 -2.82 -6.47 -12.83
CA VAL A 126 -3.49 -5.23 -12.46
C VAL A 126 -2.81 -4.11 -13.23
N PRO A 127 -3.52 -3.47 -14.19
CA PRO A 127 -2.98 -2.36 -14.96
C PRO A 127 -2.53 -1.18 -14.09
N ASP A 128 -1.61 -0.38 -14.62
CA ASP A 128 -1.14 0.83 -13.95
C ASP A 128 -2.13 1.99 -14.03
N ALA A 129 -3.01 1.98 -15.03
CA ALA A 129 -3.99 3.01 -15.27
C ALA A 129 -5.36 2.40 -15.50
N PHE A 130 -6.39 3.10 -15.04
CA PHE A 130 -7.77 2.81 -15.39
C PHE A 130 -8.04 3.29 -16.82
N ASP A 131 -8.81 2.51 -17.58
CA ASP A 131 -9.30 2.92 -18.90
C ASP A 131 -10.42 3.97 -18.78
N GLU A 132 -10.78 4.56 -19.92
CA GLU A 132 -11.81 5.61 -20.00
C GLU A 132 -13.20 5.16 -19.52
N GLU A 133 -13.51 3.87 -19.60
CA GLU A 133 -14.79 3.35 -19.12
C GLU A 133 -14.81 3.28 -17.58
N ALA A 134 -13.76 2.71 -16.99
CA ALA A 134 -13.58 2.65 -15.56
C ALA A 134 -13.47 4.05 -14.94
N LEU A 135 -12.82 5.00 -15.63
CA LEU A 135 -12.76 6.41 -15.20
C LEU A 135 -14.15 7.06 -15.21
N ARG A 136 -14.96 6.85 -16.25
CA ARG A 136 -16.35 7.35 -16.29
C ARG A 136 -17.20 6.76 -15.17
N ALA A 137 -17.09 5.45 -14.94
CA ALA A 137 -17.80 4.78 -13.84
C ALA A 137 -17.36 5.34 -12.48
N ALA A 138 -16.06 5.57 -12.28
CA ALA A 138 -15.54 6.15 -11.04
C ALA A 138 -16.04 7.58 -10.80
N VAL A 139 -16.14 8.40 -11.85
CA VAL A 139 -16.72 9.76 -11.74
C VAL A 139 -18.17 9.70 -11.29
N LEU A 140 -18.98 8.78 -11.84
CA LEU A 140 -20.38 8.60 -11.41
C LEU A 140 -20.48 8.19 -9.94
N LEU A 141 -19.63 7.26 -9.50
CA LEU A 141 -19.58 6.83 -8.10
C LEU A 141 -19.11 7.96 -7.16
N ALA A 142 -18.23 8.84 -7.64
CA ALA A 142 -17.69 9.94 -6.85
C ALA A 142 -18.66 11.11 -6.65
N GLN A 143 -19.76 11.18 -7.40
CA GLN A 143 -20.77 12.25 -7.24
C GLN A 143 -21.36 12.31 -5.83
N ASN A 144 -21.39 11.17 -5.13
CA ASN A 144 -21.88 11.04 -3.77
C ASN A 144 -20.75 10.73 -2.76
N ALA A 145 -19.49 10.81 -3.19
CA ALA A 145 -18.34 10.43 -2.36
C ALA A 145 -17.71 11.64 -1.66
N ASP A 146 -16.81 11.33 -0.72
CA ASP A 146 -15.97 12.34 -0.08
C ASP A 146 -15.14 13.13 -1.11
N ARG A 147 -14.77 14.36 -0.73
CA ARG A 147 -14.00 15.28 -1.58
C ARG A 147 -12.67 14.69 -2.07
N PHE A 148 -12.03 13.83 -1.28
CA PHE A 148 -10.68 13.34 -1.55
C PHE A 148 -10.60 12.41 -2.79
N PRO A 149 -11.47 11.38 -2.94
CA PRO A 149 -11.62 10.64 -4.19
C PRO A 149 -11.93 11.51 -5.43
N ALA A 150 -12.80 12.51 -5.29
CA ALA A 150 -13.16 13.41 -6.39
C ALA A 150 -11.97 14.27 -6.86
N ASP A 151 -11.18 14.79 -5.92
CA ASP A 151 -9.96 15.55 -6.23
C ASP A 151 -8.91 14.66 -6.90
N ALA A 152 -8.75 13.40 -6.46
CA ALA A 152 -7.83 12.45 -7.08
C ALA A 152 -8.25 12.09 -8.52
N LEU A 153 -9.55 11.90 -8.78
CA LEU A 153 -10.09 11.70 -10.13
C LEU A 153 -9.78 12.88 -11.04
N THR A 154 -9.92 14.10 -10.52
CA THR A 154 -9.61 15.33 -11.27
C THR A 154 -8.13 15.39 -11.66
N ARG A 155 -7.23 15.14 -10.69
CA ARG A 155 -5.77 15.16 -10.94
C ARG A 155 -5.32 14.05 -11.88
N ALA A 156 -5.86 12.85 -11.70
CA ALA A 156 -5.41 11.67 -12.43
C ALA A 156 -6.09 11.47 -13.79
N ARG A 157 -7.05 12.32 -14.17
CA ARG A 157 -7.86 12.16 -15.40
C ARG A 157 -7.02 11.96 -16.67
N ALA A 158 -5.91 12.69 -16.79
CA ALA A 158 -5.07 12.64 -17.99
C ALA A 158 -4.22 11.36 -18.11
N HIS A 159 -3.96 10.66 -17.00
CA HIS A 159 -3.05 9.50 -16.98
C HIS A 159 -3.67 8.23 -16.38
N GLY A 160 -4.90 8.28 -15.86
CA GLY A 160 -5.65 7.15 -15.31
C GLY A 160 -5.06 6.52 -14.04
N ARG A 161 -4.02 7.10 -13.43
CA ARG A 161 -3.26 6.53 -12.28
C ARG A 161 -3.83 6.97 -10.93
N ILE A 162 -5.12 6.70 -10.71
CA ILE A 162 -5.85 7.18 -9.51
C ILE A 162 -5.34 6.52 -8.23
N THR A 163 -5.09 5.21 -8.25
CA THR A 163 -4.67 4.47 -7.05
C THR A 163 -3.30 4.91 -6.56
N GLN A 164 -2.40 5.28 -7.47
CA GLN A 164 -1.09 5.84 -7.15
C GLN A 164 -1.19 7.24 -6.57
N ASP A 165 -2.07 8.10 -7.11
CA ASP A 165 -2.34 9.43 -6.53
C ASP A 165 -2.90 9.30 -5.11
N LEU A 166 -3.93 8.46 -4.93
CA LEU A 166 -4.54 8.18 -3.62
C LEU A 166 -3.56 7.58 -2.61
N ALA A 167 -2.63 6.73 -3.06
CA ALA A 167 -1.60 6.16 -2.19
C ALA A 167 -0.48 7.15 -1.86
N GLY A 168 -0.12 8.01 -2.80
CA GLY A 168 0.98 8.97 -2.68
C GLY A 168 0.63 10.20 -1.84
N ALA A 169 -0.56 10.76 -2.03
CA ALA A 169 -0.96 12.01 -1.38
C ALA A 169 -0.87 11.97 0.16
N PRO A 170 -1.33 10.93 0.88
CA PRO A 170 -1.19 10.87 2.34
C PRO A 170 0.28 10.82 2.80
N ALA A 171 1.16 10.16 2.04
CA ALA A 171 2.57 10.09 2.37
C ALA A 171 3.26 11.46 2.18
N LEU A 172 2.87 12.20 1.13
CA LEU A 172 3.34 13.57 0.89
C LEU A 172 2.84 14.52 1.98
N MET A 173 1.57 14.44 2.37
CA MET A 173 1.01 15.23 3.46
C MET A 173 1.73 14.95 4.78
N ARG A 174 1.95 13.68 5.15
CA ARG A 174 2.72 13.36 6.37
C ARG A 174 4.13 13.95 6.35
N ARG A 175 4.83 13.90 5.21
CA ARG A 175 6.17 14.50 5.08
C ARG A 175 6.14 16.01 5.23
N TYR A 176 5.09 16.65 4.75
CA TYR A 176 4.88 18.08 4.96
C TYR A 176 4.56 18.37 6.42
N ASP A 177 3.52 17.76 7.00
CA ASP A 177 3.02 18.06 8.35
C ASP A 177 4.09 17.83 9.43
N TYR A 178 4.79 16.69 9.37
CA TYR A 178 5.83 16.28 10.32
C TYR A 178 7.25 16.63 9.88
N GLY A 179 7.41 17.34 8.76
CA GLY A 179 8.72 17.77 8.28
C GLY A 179 9.36 18.80 9.21
N ILE A 180 10.68 18.67 9.42
CA ILE A 180 11.47 19.72 10.08
C ILE A 180 11.43 21.02 9.22
N PRO A 181 11.64 22.21 9.81
CA PRO A 181 11.48 23.48 9.10
C PRO A 181 12.24 23.59 7.75
N PRO A 182 13.49 23.12 7.62
CA PRO A 182 14.18 23.13 6.32
C PRO A 182 13.51 22.27 5.24
N VAL A 183 12.92 21.14 5.62
CA VAL A 183 12.18 20.26 4.69
C VAL A 183 10.89 20.94 4.25
N LYS A 184 10.18 21.61 5.17
CA LYS A 184 8.96 22.37 4.84
C LYS A 184 9.27 23.51 3.87
N ALA A 185 10.33 24.28 4.12
CA ALA A 185 10.75 25.37 3.25
C ALA A 185 11.05 24.89 1.81
N LEU A 186 11.73 23.75 1.66
CA LEU A 186 11.96 23.14 0.34
C LEU A 186 10.65 22.72 -0.35
N LEU A 187 9.74 22.09 0.39
CA LEU A 187 8.44 21.66 -0.15
C LEU A 187 7.58 22.87 -0.57
N GLU A 188 7.53 23.92 0.24
CA GLU A 188 6.78 25.15 -0.06
C GLU A 188 7.36 25.88 -1.27
N THR A 189 8.68 25.99 -1.34
CA THR A 189 9.39 26.55 -2.51
C THR A 189 9.03 25.79 -3.78
N ALA A 190 9.02 24.45 -3.72
CA ALA A 190 8.61 23.64 -4.85
C ALA A 190 7.13 23.86 -5.21
N MET A 191 6.23 23.97 -4.22
CA MET A 191 4.81 24.27 -4.45
C MET A 191 4.62 25.62 -5.12
N ASP A 192 5.33 26.65 -4.65
CA ASP A 192 5.23 28.01 -5.19
C ASP A 192 5.81 28.10 -6.60
N ALA A 193 6.95 27.45 -6.87
CA ALA A 193 7.48 27.33 -8.21
C ALA A 193 6.45 26.70 -9.16
N ARG A 194 5.76 25.63 -8.75
CA ARG A 194 4.72 24.99 -9.56
C ARG A 194 3.50 25.89 -9.75
N ARG A 195 3.08 26.64 -8.72
CA ARG A 195 1.99 27.64 -8.82
C ARG A 195 2.33 28.77 -9.79
N LEU A 196 3.60 29.17 -9.84
CA LEU A 196 4.11 30.20 -10.74
C LEU A 196 4.40 29.68 -12.17
N GLY A 197 4.05 28.42 -12.46
CA GLY A 197 4.18 27.84 -13.80
C GLY A 197 5.56 27.23 -14.11
N VAL A 198 6.45 27.11 -13.12
CA VAL A 198 7.72 26.39 -13.29
C VAL A 198 7.42 24.89 -13.47
N GLY A 199 8.18 24.23 -14.34
CA GLY A 199 8.02 22.82 -14.67
C GLY A 199 8.20 21.86 -13.49
N LEU A 200 7.96 20.56 -13.72
CA LEU A 200 8.12 19.51 -12.71
C LEU A 200 9.57 19.30 -12.28
N HIS A 201 10.52 19.57 -13.18
CA HIS A 201 11.94 19.36 -12.96
C HIS A 201 12.57 20.63 -12.41
N LEU A 202 12.62 20.73 -11.08
CA LEU A 202 13.27 21.82 -10.37
C LEU A 202 14.72 21.43 -10.06
N PRO A 203 15.73 22.18 -10.54
CA PRO A 203 17.11 21.93 -10.19
C PRO A 203 17.32 22.01 -8.67
N GLN A 204 18.21 21.18 -8.13
CA GLN A 204 18.50 21.19 -6.69
C GLN A 204 18.98 22.56 -6.23
N ALA A 205 19.87 23.21 -6.99
CA ALA A 205 20.39 24.55 -6.66
C ALA A 205 19.27 25.58 -6.55
N PHE A 206 18.29 25.56 -7.45
CA PHE A 206 17.12 26.43 -7.37
C PHE A 206 16.33 26.23 -6.07
N LEU A 207 16.10 24.97 -5.69
CA LEU A 207 15.38 24.65 -4.45
C LEU A 207 16.15 25.07 -3.20
N THR A 208 17.47 24.87 -3.17
CA THR A 208 18.29 25.26 -2.03
C THR A 208 18.44 26.76 -1.88
N ASP A 209 18.56 27.49 -2.99
CA ASP A 209 18.74 28.94 -2.98
C ASP A 209 17.43 29.68 -2.66
N ALA A 210 16.29 29.17 -3.16
CA ALA A 210 14.99 29.78 -2.95
C ALA A 210 14.31 29.35 -1.63
N ALA A 211 14.74 28.24 -1.01
CA ALA A 211 14.21 27.79 0.27
C ALA A 211 14.73 28.64 1.43
N VAL A 212 14.01 29.70 1.76
CA VAL A 212 14.24 30.46 2.99
C VAL A 212 13.58 29.71 4.15
N PRO A 213 14.31 29.33 5.21
CA PRO A 213 13.70 28.74 6.39
C PRO A 213 12.73 29.75 7.01
N LEU A 214 11.43 29.49 6.94
CA LEU A 214 10.45 30.30 7.67
C LEU A 214 10.74 30.18 9.18
N PRO A 215 10.84 31.30 9.92
CA PRO A 215 11.00 31.24 11.37
C PRO A 215 9.77 30.56 12.02
N ALA A 216 10.01 29.85 13.12
CA ALA A 216 9.04 28.96 13.78
C ALA A 216 7.73 29.62 14.28
N SER A 217 7.55 30.94 14.13
CA SER A 217 6.35 31.67 14.54
C SER A 217 5.74 32.42 13.35
N TRP A 218 4.73 31.83 12.74
CA TRP A 218 3.93 32.45 11.67
C TRP A 218 3.10 33.66 12.17
N GLU A 219 3.00 33.85 13.49
CA GLU A 219 2.28 34.97 14.12
C GLU A 219 3.02 36.32 14.01
N ALA A 220 4.31 36.32 13.65
CA ALA A 220 5.12 37.53 13.60
C ALA A 220 5.21 38.18 12.21
N VAL A 221 4.54 37.65 11.17
CA VAL A 221 4.56 38.26 9.82
C VAL A 221 3.47 39.32 9.71
N PRO A 222 3.80 40.63 9.58
CA PRO A 222 2.78 41.67 9.38
C PRO A 222 2.14 41.48 7.99
N GLY A 223 0.83 41.21 7.93
CA GLY A 223 0.05 41.19 6.68
C GLY A 223 -0.86 39.97 6.45
N VAL A 224 -0.70 38.87 7.19
CA VAL A 224 -1.47 37.62 6.93
C VAL A 224 -2.91 37.67 7.49
N ARG A 225 -3.24 38.68 8.30
CA ARG A 225 -4.57 38.82 8.93
C ARG A 225 -5.70 39.19 7.95
N ALA A 226 -5.38 39.62 6.72
CA ALA A 226 -6.37 40.13 5.77
C ALA A 226 -7.09 39.04 4.92
N LEU A 227 -6.65 37.78 4.95
CA LEU A 227 -7.19 36.72 4.07
C LEU A 227 -8.16 35.73 4.74
N ARG A 228 -8.45 35.87 6.05
CA ARG A 228 -9.46 35.04 6.71
C ARG A 228 -10.77 35.79 6.86
N GLY A 229 -11.60 35.71 5.82
CA GLY A 229 -13.04 35.87 5.97
C GLY A 229 -13.58 34.88 7.01
N SER A 230 -14.36 35.41 7.95
CA SER A 230 -14.96 34.74 9.09
C SER A 230 -15.72 33.46 8.72
N ARG A 231 -15.38 32.33 9.36
CA ARG A 231 -16.29 31.19 9.49
C ARG A 231 -16.33 30.70 10.94
N PRO A 232 -17.52 30.45 11.50
CA PRO A 232 -17.69 29.97 12.86
C PRO A 232 -17.36 28.47 12.96
N GLY A 233 -16.78 28.07 14.09
CA GLY A 233 -16.39 26.68 14.35
C GLY A 233 -17.58 25.77 14.63
N PRO A 234 -17.54 24.48 14.23
CA PRO A 234 -18.59 23.54 14.57
C PRO A 234 -18.29 22.87 15.92
N GLN A 235 -19.37 22.74 16.69
CA GLN A 235 -19.48 22.20 18.03
C GLN A 235 -19.19 20.69 18.05
N HIS A 236 -18.60 20.21 19.15
CA HIS A 236 -18.40 18.80 19.44
C HIS A 236 -19.73 18.08 19.64
N SER A 237 -19.94 17.01 18.89
CA SER A 237 -20.93 15.96 19.16
C SER A 237 -20.18 14.62 19.14
N SER A 238 -19.87 14.14 20.33
CA SER A 238 -19.39 12.79 20.62
C SER A 238 -20.53 11.80 20.44
N ASP A 239 -20.37 10.81 19.55
CA ASP A 239 -20.99 9.48 19.65
C ASP A 239 -20.52 8.60 18.48
N LEU A 240 -19.77 7.52 18.76
CA LEU A 240 -19.80 6.23 18.05
C LEU A 240 -18.98 5.18 18.85
N PRO A 241 -19.37 3.88 18.78
CA PRO A 241 -19.21 2.91 19.87
C PRO A 241 -17.92 2.09 19.86
N GLN A 242 -17.53 1.67 21.07
CA GLN A 242 -16.42 0.76 21.40
C GLN A 242 -16.64 -0.65 20.83
N TRP A 243 -15.72 -1.09 19.96
CA TRP A 243 -15.50 -2.51 19.62
C TRP A 243 -14.06 -2.88 19.92
N CYS A 244 -13.76 -3.16 21.19
CA CYS A 244 -12.61 -3.97 21.62
C CYS A 244 -12.87 -4.45 23.05
N GLY A 245 -13.43 -5.66 23.16
CA GLY A 245 -13.49 -6.40 24.42
C GLY A 245 -12.12 -6.92 24.81
N ARG A 246 -11.76 -6.70 26.07
CA ARG A 246 -10.52 -7.08 26.76
C ARG A 246 -10.41 -8.59 27.04
N GLY A 247 -9.17 -9.05 27.13
CA GLY A 247 -8.70 -10.21 27.90
C GLY A 247 -7.20 -10.43 27.66
N THR A 248 -6.30 -9.69 28.35
CA THR A 248 -5.43 -10.15 29.46
C THR A 248 -4.65 -11.43 29.13
N GLN A 249 -3.32 -11.43 29.04
CA GLN A 249 -2.38 -11.22 30.16
C GLN A 249 -1.01 -10.64 29.77
N ASP A 250 -0.42 -9.98 30.76
CA ASP A 250 0.85 -9.26 30.85
C ASP A 250 2.12 -10.04 30.48
N VAL A 251 3.05 -9.39 29.78
CA VAL A 251 4.44 -9.22 30.25
C VAL A 251 4.94 -7.85 29.76
N ALA A 252 5.43 -7.05 30.71
CA ALA A 252 5.91 -5.68 30.55
C ALA A 252 7.09 -5.54 29.56
N SER A 253 7.11 -4.44 28.80
CA SER A 253 8.31 -3.69 28.40
C SER A 253 7.90 -2.35 27.78
N ASP A 254 8.37 -1.27 28.39
CA ASP A 254 8.12 0.14 28.07
C ASP A 254 8.53 0.56 26.65
N GLY A 255 7.78 1.50 26.06
CA GLY A 255 8.17 2.13 24.79
C GLY A 255 7.10 3.00 24.13
N VAL A 256 6.69 4.05 24.83
CA VAL A 256 5.88 5.22 24.43
C VAL A 256 5.70 5.46 22.92
N ILE A 257 4.44 5.41 22.45
CA ILE A 257 3.99 5.99 21.17
C ILE A 257 2.94 7.06 21.48
N ALA A 258 3.24 8.32 21.14
CA ALA A 258 2.28 9.41 21.13
C ALA A 258 1.75 9.62 19.69
N ARG A 259 0.48 9.28 19.52
CA ARG A 259 -0.59 9.79 18.62
C ARG A 259 -0.22 10.35 17.25
#